data_AF-A0A1X7VSQ9-F1
#
_entry.id   AF-A0A1X7VSQ9-F1
#
_cell.length_a   1.000
_cell.length_b   1.000
_cell.length_c   1.000
_cell.angle_alpha   90.00
_cell.angle_beta   90.00
_cell.angle_gamma   90.00
#
_symmetry.space_group_name_H-M   'P 1'
#
loop_
_entity.id
_entity.type
_entity.pdbx_description
1 polymer ?
#
loop_
_entity_poly.entity_id
_entity_poly.type
_entity_poly.pdbx_seq_one_letter_code
_entity_poly.pdbx_strand_id
1 'polypeptide(L)' 'MYHKARVAMLQSDNATTLLGGDGRADSPGHSAKYGTYTLIKLSHNIILDLQLVQSNEVGGIYNMELEGLK' A
#
# COMPACT_ATOMS: atom_id res chain seq x y z
N MET A 1 -8.49 5.63 21.48
CA MET A 1 -9.37 6.82 21.41
C MET A 1 -9.24 7.54 20.06
N TYR A 2 -8.07 8.04 19.66
CA TYR A 2 -7.89 8.82 18.42
C TYR A 2 -8.19 8.07 17.09
N HIS A 3 -7.80 6.80 16.97
CA HIS A 3 -8.01 6.05 15.72
C HIS A 3 -9.49 5.78 15.43
N LYS A 4 -10.26 5.42 16.46
CA LYS A 4 -11.70 5.11 16.34
C LYS A 4 -12.51 6.33 15.88
N ALA A 5 -12.18 7.51 16.38
CA ALA A 5 -12.83 8.76 15.99
C ALA A 5 -12.54 9.13 14.53
N ARG A 6 -11.30 8.93 14.05
CA ARG A 6 -10.96 9.18 12.64
C ARG A 6 -11.66 8.22 11.70
N VAL A 7 -11.76 6.93 12.04
CA VAL A 7 -12.49 5.95 11.23
C VAL A 7 -13.97 6.31 11.13
N ALA A 8 -14.62 6.68 12.25
CA ALA A 8 -16.01 7.12 12.23
C ALA A 8 -16.21 8.38 11.37
N MET A 9 -15.31 9.36 11.45
CA MET A 9 -15.32 10.56 10.60
C MET A 9 -15.20 10.21 9.11
N LEU A 10 -14.30 9.28 8.77
CA LEU A 10 -14.11 8.80 7.40
C LEU A 10 -15.32 8.03 6.85
N GLN A 11 -16.06 7.33 7.71
CA GLN A 11 -17.29 6.61 7.34
C GLN A 11 -18.48 7.56 7.15
N SER A 12 -18.51 8.69 7.89
CA SER A 12 -19.55 9.73 7.73
C SER A 12 -19.30 10.67 6.55
N ASP A 13 -18.14 10.59 5.92
CA ASP A 13 -17.76 11.41 4.79
C ASP A 13 -18.46 10.92 3.51
N ASN A 14 -19.51 11.64 3.11
CA ASN A 14 -20.29 11.36 1.89
C ASN A 14 -19.61 11.85 0.60
N ALA A 15 -18.39 12.40 0.68
CA ALA A 15 -17.64 12.78 -0.50
C ALA A 15 -17.23 11.54 -1.31
N THR A 16 -17.09 11.71 -2.64
CA THR A 16 -16.53 10.68 -3.52
C THR A 16 -15.23 10.16 -2.93
N THR A 17 -15.19 8.86 -2.66
CA THR A 17 -14.04 8.23 -2.02
C THR A 17 -12.92 8.06 -3.05
N LEU A 18 -11.97 9.00 -3.03
CA LEU A 18 -10.75 8.93 -3.83
C LEU A 18 -9.66 8.21 -3.04
N LEU A 19 -9.29 7.02 -3.50
CA LEU A 19 -8.23 6.20 -2.92
C LEU A 19 -7.01 6.19 -3.83
N GLY A 20 -5.83 6.20 -3.21
CA GLY A 20 -4.55 5.98 -3.87
C GLY A 20 -3.86 4.77 -3.25
N GLY A 21 -3.16 4.02 -4.07
CA GLY A 21 -2.32 2.91 -3.62
C GLY A 21 -0.86 3.18 -3.97
N ASP A 22 0.06 2.84 -3.08
CA ASP A 22 1.50 2.88 -3.35
C ASP A 22 2.16 1.55 -2.92
N GLY A 23 2.90 0.96 -3.85
CA GLY A 23 3.61 -0.30 -3.67
C GLY A 23 5.12 -0.05 -3.60
N ARG A 24 5.78 -0.60 -2.59
CA ARG A 24 7.23 -0.43 -2.37
C ARG A 24 7.88 -1.79 -2.13
N ALA A 25 8.94 -2.09 -2.86
CA ALA A 25 9.68 -3.35 -2.80
C ALA A 25 11.18 -3.09 -2.63
N ASP A 26 11.54 -2.33 -1.58
CA ASP A 26 12.92 -1.93 -1.31
C ASP A 26 13.51 -2.84 -0.21
N SER A 27 14.37 -3.79 -0.59
CA SER A 27 15.12 -4.62 0.36
C SER A 27 16.61 -4.69 0.02
N PRO A 28 17.52 -4.58 0.99
CA PRO A 28 18.95 -4.78 0.76
C PRO A 28 19.27 -6.21 0.26
N GLY A 29 20.24 -6.36 -0.65
CA GLY A 29 20.82 -7.68 -1.00
C GLY A 29 20.18 -8.44 -2.17
N HIS A 30 19.68 -7.76 -3.21
CA HIS A 30 19.10 -8.36 -4.44
C HIS A 30 17.88 -9.30 -4.23
N SER A 31 17.31 -9.34 -3.02
CA SER A 31 16.22 -10.25 -2.66
C SER A 31 15.00 -9.49 -2.12
N ALA A 32 14.32 -8.76 -3.01
CA ALA A 32 13.02 -8.16 -2.70
C ALA A 32 11.92 -9.23 -2.68
N LYS A 33 12.01 -10.17 -1.75
CA LYS A 33 10.96 -11.19 -1.58
C LYS A 33 9.68 -10.61 -0.99
N TYR A 34 9.82 -9.56 -0.19
CA TYR A 34 8.72 -8.90 0.49
C TYR A 34 8.67 -7.44 0.11
N GLY A 35 7.48 -6.95 -0.25
CA GLY A 35 7.17 -5.55 -0.44
C GLY A 35 6.01 -5.13 0.45
N THR A 36 5.73 -3.84 0.49
CA THR A 36 4.59 -3.27 1.20
C THR A 36 3.67 -2.59 0.21
N TYR A 37 2.36 -2.78 0.39
CA TYR A 37 1.34 -2.00 -0.32
C TYR A 37 0.59 -1.15 0.68
N THR A 38 0.51 0.15 0.41
CA THR A 38 -0.16 1.13 1.27
C THR A 38 -1.39 1.67 0.55
N LEU A 39 -2.55 1.58 1.18
CA LEU A 39 -3.79 2.18 0.69
C LEU A 39 -4.07 3.48 1.45
N ILE A 40 -4.26 4.58 0.73
CA ILE A 40 -4.39 5.93 1.27
C ILE A 40 -5.70 6.55 0.80
N LYS A 41 -6.44 7.19 1.71
CA LYS A 41 -7.53 8.12 1.35
C LYS A 41 -6.92 9.48 1.03
N LEU A 42 -6.87 9.82 -0.25
CA LEU A 42 -6.14 10.98 -0.76
C LEU A 42 -6.72 12.31 -0.27
N SER A 43 -8.05 12.38 -0.08
CA SER A 43 -8.70 13.61 0.42
C SER A 43 -8.29 14.01 1.84
N HIS A 44 -7.84 13.04 2.64
CA HIS A 44 -7.48 13.26 4.04
C HIS A 44 -6.00 12.97 4.34
N ASN A 45 -5.24 12.47 3.36
CA ASN A 45 -3.86 12.00 3.52
C ASN A 45 -3.72 11.00 4.68
N ILE A 46 -4.67 10.07 4.79
CA ILE A 46 -4.69 9.04 5.84
C ILE A 46 -4.42 7.68 5.20
N ILE A 47 -3.47 6.94 5.77
CA ILE A 47 -3.27 5.52 5.47
C ILE A 47 -4.45 4.73 6.05
N LEU A 48 -5.19 4.05 5.19
CA LEU A 48 -6.31 3.19 5.56
C LEU A 48 -5.85 1.78 5.87
N ASP A 49 -4.88 1.28 5.10
CA ASP A 49 -4.38 -0.08 5.21
C ASP A 49 -2.92 -0.16 4.76
N LEU A 50 -2.19 -1.11 5.36
CA LEU A 50 -0.80 -1.41 5.02
C LEU A 50 -0.62 -2.92 5.04
N GLN A 51 -0.34 -3.48 3.87
CA GLN A 51 -0.19 -4.91 3.67
C GLN A 51 1.24 -5.27 3.35
N LEU A 52 1.72 -6.36 3.96
CA LEU A 52 2.96 -7.01 3.54
C LEU A 52 2.63 -7.99 2.40
N VAL A 53 3.27 -7.80 1.26
CA VAL A 53 3.08 -8.61 0.06
C VAL A 53 4.33 -9.43 -0.17
N GLN A 54 4.19 -10.75 -0.34
CA GLN A 54 5.28 -11.65 -0.67
C GLN A 54 5.24 -11.97 -2.17
N SER A 55 6.33 -11.70 -2.88
CA SER A 55 6.47 -12.10 -4.28
C SER A 55 7.11 -13.48 -4.37
N ASN A 56 6.34 -14.44 -4.88
CA ASN A 56 6.77 -15.83 -5.04
C ASN A 56 7.00 -16.22 -6.50
N GLU A 57 6.48 -15.44 -7.42
CA GLU A 57 6.39 -15.82 -8.84
C GLU A 57 7.59 -15.31 -9.64
N VAL A 58 8.29 -14.29 -9.13
CA VAL A 58 9.34 -13.59 -9.87
C VAL A 58 10.71 -13.82 -9.22
N GLY A 59 11.66 -14.33 -10.01
CA GLY A 59 12.98 -14.78 -9.56
C GLY A 59 13.98 -13.67 -9.23
N GLY A 60 13.62 -12.72 -8.38
CA GLY A 60 14.52 -11.66 -7.88
C GLY A 60 14.17 -10.25 -8.37
N ILE A 61 14.90 -9.25 -7.83
CA ILE A 61 14.51 -7.83 -7.87
C ILE A 61 14.45 -7.24 -9.29
N TYR A 62 15.33 -7.65 -10.20
CA TYR A 62 15.36 -7.12 -11.58
C TYR A 62 14.07 -7.41 -12.35
N ASN A 63 13.48 -8.57 -12.08
CA ASN A 63 12.22 -8.96 -12.70
C ASN A 63 11.03 -8.40 -11.92
N MET A 64 11.17 -8.19 -10.61
CA MET A 64 10.14 -7.58 -9.77
C MET A 64 9.80 -6.15 -10.19
N GLU A 65 10.79 -5.35 -10.58
CA GLU A 65 10.52 -3.98 -11.07
C GLU A 65 9.71 -4.01 -12.38
N LEU A 66 10.01 -4.96 -13.27
CA LEU A 66 9.37 -5.06 -14.57
C LEU A 66 7.98 -5.72 -14.53
N GLU A 67 7.83 -6.77 -13.72
CA GLU A 67 6.62 -7.58 -13.62
C GLU A 67 5.68 -7.10 -12.50
N GLY A 68 6.18 -6.34 -11.53
CA GLY A 68 5.35 -5.79 -10.43
C GLY A 68 4.47 -4.61 -10.83
N LEU A 69 4.71 -3.98 -12.00
CA LEU A 69 3.95 -2.83 -12.51
C LEU A 69 3.22 -3.14 -13.83
N LYS A 70 3.29 -4.39 -14.31
CA LYS A 70 2.57 -4.87 -15.49
C LYS A 70 1.15 -5.27 -15.12
#